data_AF-W1YKL0-F1
#
_entry.id   AF-W1YKL0-F1
#
_cell.length_a   1.000
_cell.length_b   1.000
_cell.length_c   1.000
_cell.angle_alpha   90.00
_cell.angle_beta   90.00
_cell.angle_gamma   90.00
#
_symmetry.space_group_name_H-M   'P 1'
#
loop_
_entity.id
_entity.type
_entity.pdbx_description
1 polymer ?
#
loop_
_entity_poly.entity_id
_entity_poly.type
_entity_poly.pdbx_seq_one_letter_code
_entity_poly.pdbx_strand_id
1 'polypeptide(L)'
;MLTIPLKPNLTIVENAQWYYKLYTKLKNRMVSGEFQLNASTTKLAYLQSILYSISLATTRESLEEIRKECMDAGIIKKSKKPLSYKLGKSNYIHLTIDEGEIFIGRNNQQNEYL
;
A
#
# COMPACT_ATOMS: atom_id res chain seq x y z
N MET A 1 13.43 -2.74 44.75
CA MET A 1 12.62 -3.98 44.82
C MET A 1 11.54 -3.92 43.75
N LEU A 2 11.33 -5.02 43.01
CA LEU A 2 10.27 -5.13 42.00
C LEU A 2 9.11 -5.94 42.61
N THR A 3 7.92 -5.36 42.65
CA THR A 3 6.72 -6.00 43.20
C THR A 3 5.78 -6.39 42.07
N ILE A 4 5.49 -7.68 41.93
CA ILE A 4 4.58 -8.20 40.88
C ILE A 4 3.22 -8.47 41.52
N PRO A 5 2.14 -7.81 41.04
CA PRO A 5 0.81 -8.07 41.58
C PRO A 5 0.35 -9.48 41.19
N LEU A 6 -0.26 -10.20 42.12
CA LEU A 6 -0.84 -11.52 41.84
C LEU A 6 -2.36 -11.41 41.76
N LYS A 7 -2.97 -12.25 40.93
CA LYS A 7 -4.41 -12.46 40.96
C LYS A 7 -4.75 -13.34 42.17
N PRO A 8 -5.60 -12.87 43.09
CA PRO A 8 -5.88 -13.57 44.35
C PRO A 8 -6.62 -14.90 44.13
N ASN A 9 -7.32 -15.05 43.01
CA ASN A 9 -8.08 -16.27 42.69
C ASN A 9 -7.24 -17.34 41.97
N LEU A 10 -5.93 -17.11 41.78
CA LEU A 10 -5.03 -18.03 41.11
C LEU A 10 -3.91 -18.46 42.06
N THR A 11 -3.48 -19.72 41.94
CA THR A 11 -2.26 -20.20 42.59
C THR A 11 -1.02 -19.47 42.07
N ILE A 12 0.11 -19.61 42.77
CA ILE A 12 1.39 -19.00 42.37
C ILE A 12 1.80 -19.48 40.97
N VAL A 13 1.65 -20.79 40.70
CA VAL A 13 2.00 -21.40 39.41
C VAL A 13 1.07 -20.89 38.31
N GLU A 14 -0.24 -20.79 38.56
CA GLU A 14 -1.20 -20.25 37.59
C GLU A 14 -0.97 -18.77 37.30
N ASN A 15 -0.58 -17.97 38.31
CA ASN A 15 -0.18 -16.58 38.10
C ASN A 15 1.05 -16.50 37.18
N ALA A 16 2.08 -17.30 37.43
CA ALA A 16 3.27 -17.34 36.58
C ALA A 16 2.93 -17.72 35.12
N GLN A 17 2.11 -18.75 34.93
CA GLN A 17 1.64 -19.16 33.61
C GLN A 17 0.77 -18.08 32.94
N TRP A 18 -0.07 -17.38 33.70
CA TRP A 18 -0.89 -16.28 33.19
C TRP A 18 -0.02 -15.14 32.68
N TYR A 19 0.99 -14.73 33.43
CA TYR A 19 1.95 -13.72 33.01
C TYR A 19 2.73 -14.15 31.77
N TYR A 20 3.13 -15.43 31.67
CA TYR A 20 3.80 -15.96 30.48
C TYR A 20 2.90 -15.92 29.23
N LYS A 21 1.63 -16.33 29.38
CA LYS A 21 0.62 -16.24 28.30
C LYS A 21 0.36 -14.79 27.90
N LEU A 22 0.26 -13.88 28.87
CA LEU A 22 0.06 -12.46 28.61
C LEU A 22 1.24 -11.88 27.83
N TYR A 23 2.47 -12.15 28.27
CA TYR A 23 3.68 -11.73 27.57
C TYR A 23 3.67 -12.23 26.12
N THR A 24 3.44 -13.52 25.91
CA THR A 24 3.41 -14.12 24.57
C THR A 24 2.34 -13.48 23.70
N LYS A 25 1.14 -13.25 24.25
CA LYS A 25 0.04 -12.56 23.54
C LYS A 25 0.42 -11.14 23.14
N LEU A 26 1.02 -10.38 24.04
CA LEU A 26 1.45 -9.00 23.78
C LEU A 26 2.59 -8.94 22.76
N LYS A 27 3.57 -9.85 22.86
CA LYS A 27 4.65 -9.99 21.86
C LYS A 27 4.07 -10.27 20.48
N ASN A 28 3.17 -11.24 20.35
CA ASN A 28 2.56 -11.57 19.06
C ASN A 28 1.72 -10.41 18.52
N ARG A 29 0.98 -9.70 19.39
CA ARG A 29 0.24 -8.49 19.01
C ARG A 29 1.18 -7.41 18.49
N MET A 30 2.32 -7.19 19.13
CA MET A 30 3.30 -6.20 18.71
C MET A 30 3.84 -6.51 17.31
N VAL A 31 4.28 -7.75 17.08
CA VAL A 31 4.81 -8.20 15.76
C VAL A 31 3.74 -8.08 14.68
N SER A 32 2.52 -8.57 14.93
CA SER A 32 1.43 -8.46 13.96
C SER A 32 1.02 -7.01 13.72
N GLY A 33 1.01 -6.17 14.75
CA GLY A 33 0.69 -4.76 14.65
C GLY A 33 1.72 -4.00 13.81
N GLU A 34 3.00 -4.28 13.99
CA GLU A 34 4.08 -3.68 13.20
C GLU A 34 4.00 -4.08 11.73
N PHE A 35 3.71 -5.36 11.44
CA PHE A 35 3.46 -5.81 10.07
C PHE A 35 2.29 -5.07 9.42
N GLN A 36 1.15 -4.96 10.12
CA GLN A 36 -0.03 -4.27 9.61
C GLN A 36 0.22 -2.76 9.42
N LEU A 37 0.99 -2.14 10.32
CA LEU A 37 1.38 -0.75 10.21
C LEU A 37 2.23 -0.53 8.95
N ASN A 38 3.28 -1.33 8.75
CA ASN A 38 4.11 -1.24 7.56
C ASN A 38 3.31 -1.45 6.27
N ALA A 39 2.49 -2.51 6.21
CA ALA A 39 1.64 -2.79 5.05
C ALA A 39 0.67 -1.64 4.76
N SER A 40 0.09 -1.03 5.79
CA SER A 40 -0.83 0.10 5.66
C SER A 40 -0.10 1.36 5.19
N THR A 41 1.09 1.65 5.71
CA THR A 41 1.92 2.79 5.29
C THR A 41 2.35 2.67 3.84
N THR A 42 2.81 1.49 3.41
CA THR A 42 3.14 1.22 2.00
C THR A 42 1.93 1.40 1.10
N LYS A 43 0.78 0.87 1.51
CA LYS A 43 -0.48 1.04 0.76
C LYS A 43 -0.91 2.51 0.69
N LEU A 44 -0.75 3.27 1.77
CA LEU A 44 -1.05 4.70 1.79
C LEU A 44 -0.17 5.47 0.80
N ALA A 45 1.13 5.22 0.79
CA ALA A 45 2.05 5.85 -0.15
C ALA A 45 1.69 5.55 -1.61
N TYR A 46 1.31 4.31 -1.91
CA TYR A 46 0.83 3.93 -3.25
C TYR A 46 -0.47 4.66 -3.63
N LEU A 47 -1.44 4.76 -2.72
CA LEU A 47 -2.67 5.52 -2.98
C LEU A 47 -2.41 7.02 -3.18
N GLN A 48 -1.41 7.58 -2.47
CA GLN A 48 -0.99 8.96 -2.67
C GLN A 48 -0.33 9.16 -4.05
N SER A 49 0.45 8.20 -4.55
CA SER A 49 1.03 8.30 -5.90
C SER A 49 -0.04 8.24 -6.99
N ILE A 50 -1.08 7.41 -6.80
CA ILE A 50 -2.26 7.40 -7.68
C ILE A 50 -2.97 8.76 -7.63
N LEU A 51 -3.24 9.30 -6.43
CA LEU A 51 -3.90 10.58 -6.28
C LEU A 51 -3.13 11.71 -6.98
N TYR A 52 -1.80 11.71 -6.85
CA TYR A 52 -0.94 12.65 -7.55
C TYR A 52 -1.04 12.48 -9.07
N SER A 53 -1.00 11.24 -9.58
CA SER A 53 -1.16 10.95 -11.02
C SER A 53 -2.50 11.46 -11.54
N ILE A 54 -3.58 11.29 -10.77
CA ILE A 54 -4.91 11.83 -11.11
C ILE A 54 -4.88 13.37 -11.16
N SER A 55 -4.18 14.02 -10.23
CA SER A 55 -4.09 15.49 -10.20
C SER A 55 -3.33 16.08 -11.39
N LEU A 56 -2.39 15.32 -11.97
CA LEU A 56 -1.65 15.70 -13.16
C LEU A 56 -2.36 15.33 -14.47
N ALA A 57 -3.37 14.46 -14.41
CA ALA A 57 -4.06 13.95 -15.59
C ALA A 57 -4.90 15.06 -16.24
N THR A 58 -4.46 15.52 -17.41
CA THR A 58 -5.14 16.57 -18.19
C THR A 58 -5.99 16.03 -19.33
N THR A 59 -5.74 14.78 -19.79
CA THR A 59 -6.46 14.18 -20.90
C THR A 59 -7.32 13.00 -20.46
N ARG A 60 -8.39 12.74 -21.22
CA ARG A 60 -9.30 11.61 -20.94
C ARG A 60 -8.57 10.27 -21.00
N GLU A 61 -7.63 10.12 -21.92
CA GLU A 61 -6.84 8.91 -22.10
C GLU A 61 -5.98 8.62 -20.86
N SER A 62 -5.29 9.63 -20.32
CA SER A 62 -4.49 9.49 -19.10
C SER A 62 -5.33 9.08 -17.89
N LEU A 63 -6.56 9.60 -17.78
CA LEU A 63 -7.48 9.23 -16.73
C LEU A 63 -7.99 7.78 -16.86
N GLU A 64 -8.27 7.31 -18.09
CA GLU A 64 -8.65 5.92 -18.35
C GLU A 64 -7.49 4.93 -18.08
N GLU A 65 -6.24 5.33 -18.36
CA GLU A 65 -5.06 4.55 -18.00
C GLU A 65 -4.92 4.39 -16.48
N ILE A 66 -5.04 5.49 -15.71
CA ILE A 66 -5.00 5.45 -14.24
C ILE A 66 -6.18 4.64 -13.68
N ARG A 67 -7.37 4.77 -14.29
CA ARG A 67 -8.54 3.96 -13.92
C ARG A 67 -8.28 2.47 -14.13
N LYS A 68 -7.61 2.11 -15.24
CA LYS A 68 -7.21 0.73 -15.51
C LYS A 68 -6.19 0.23 -14.48
N GLU A 69 -5.18 1.03 -14.15
CA GLU A 69 -4.24 0.72 -13.07
C GLU A 69 -4.99 0.42 -11.77
N CYS A 70 -5.91 1.30 -11.36
CA CYS A 70 -6.72 1.10 -10.16
C CYS A 70 -7.56 -0.20 -10.20
N MET A 71 -8.03 -0.61 -11.38
CA MET A 71 -8.77 -1.86 -11.54
C MET A 71 -7.86 -3.09 -11.46
N ASP A 72 -6.64 -3.01 -12.01
CA ASP A 72 -5.66 -4.09 -11.96
C ASP A 72 -5.05 -4.26 -10.55
N ALA A 73 -4.81 -3.15 -9.85
CA ALA A 73 -4.41 -3.14 -8.44
C ALA A 73 -5.54 -3.56 -7.48
N GLY A 74 -6.77 -3.79 -7.98
CA GLY A 74 -7.91 -4.22 -7.17
C GLY A 74 -8.51 -3.13 -6.27
N ILE A 75 -8.13 -1.86 -6.49
CA ILE A 75 -8.70 -0.70 -5.79
C ILE A 75 -10.13 -0.46 -6.29
N ILE A 76 -10.35 -0.60 -7.60
CA ILE A 76 -11.66 -0.46 -8.24
C ILE A 76 -12.11 -1.81 -8.77
N LYS A 77 -13.39 -2.12 -8.62
CA LYS A 77 -13.96 -3.36 -9.18
C LYS A 77 -13.85 -3.35 -10.71
N LYS A 78 -13.31 -4.43 -11.28
CA LYS A 78 -13.26 -4.63 -12.73
C LYS A 78 -14.68 -4.61 -13.32
N SER A 79 -14.90 -3.73 -14.29
CA SER A 79 -16.14 -3.69 -15.06
C SER A 79 -16.16 -4.84 -16.08
N LYS A 80 -17.31 -5.48 -16.28
CA LYS A 80 -17.51 -6.46 -17.37
C LYS A 80 -17.64 -5.79 -18.74
N LYS A 81 -17.92 -4.48 -18.77
CA LYS A 81 -18.00 -3.73 -20.02
C LYS A 81 -16.57 -3.43 -20.50
N PRO A 82 -16.25 -3.68 -21.79
CA PRO A 82 -14.94 -3.34 -22.33
C PRO A 82 -14.69 -1.84 -22.15
N LEU A 83 -13.44 -1.44 -21.90
CA LEU A 83 -13.08 -0.03 -21.92
C LEU A 83 -13.48 0.54 -23.29
N SER A 84 -14.08 1.73 -23.29
CA SER A 84 -14.57 2.37 -24.53
C SER A 84 -13.43 2.87 -25.42
N TYR A 85 -12.17 2.69 -25.01
CA TYR A 85 -10.98 3.16 -25.68
C TYR A 85 -9.90 2.06 -25.66
N LYS A 86 -9.21 1.87 -26.79
CA LYS A 86 -8.02 1.02 -26.87
C LYS A 86 -6.86 1.80 -26.28
N LEU A 87 -6.29 1.33 -25.16
CA LEU A 87 -5.03 1.87 -24.64
C LEU A 87 -3.99 1.86 -25.77
N GLY A 88 -3.52 3.04 -26.16
CA GLY A 88 -2.39 3.17 -27.08
C GLY A 88 -1.13 2.55 -26.47
N LYS A 89 -0.16 2.18 -27.31
CA LYS A 89 1.18 1.80 -26.83
C LYS A 89 1.78 3.00 -26.10
N SER A 90 1.87 2.86 -24.78
CA SER A 90 2.54 3.73 -23.80
C SER A 90 2.88 5.16 -24.25
N ASN A 91 2.06 6.11 -23.81
CA ASN A 91 2.30 7.54 -24.00
C ASN A 91 3.15 8.11 -22.85
N TYR A 92 4.46 7.82 -22.83
CA TYR A 92 5.39 8.53 -21.95
C TYR A 92 5.55 9.98 -22.42
N ILE A 93 5.83 10.89 -21.48
CA ILE A 93 6.30 12.23 -21.84
C ILE A 93 7.78 12.10 -22.19
N HIS A 94 8.16 12.42 -23.41
CA HIS A 94 9.53 12.47 -23.87
C HIS A 94 9.99 13.93 -23.99
N LEU A 95 11.10 14.27 -23.34
CA LEU A 95 11.72 15.58 -23.39
C LEU A 95 13.18 15.41 -23.83
N THR A 96 13.59 16.17 -24.84
CA THR A 96 15.00 16.22 -25.25
C THR A 96 15.64 17.46 -24.63
N ILE A 97 16.74 17.26 -23.91
CA ILE A 97 17.60 18.33 -23.37
C ILE A 97 18.99 18.23 -24.02
N ASP A 98 19.80 19.28 -23.91
CA ASP A 98 21.13 19.32 -24.53
C ASP A 98 22.05 18.18 -24.05
N GLU A 99 21.80 17.66 -22.84
CA GLU A 99 22.59 16.57 -22.22
C GLU A 99 21.99 15.16 -22.45
N GLY A 100 20.85 15.04 -23.14
CA GLY A 100 20.24 13.74 -23.45
C GLY A 100 18.71 13.71 -23.53
N GLU A 101 18.16 12.49 -23.55
CA GLU A 101 16.71 12.24 -23.61
C GLU A 101 16.15 11.87 -22.23
N ILE A 102 15.01 12.46 -21.86
CA ILE A 102 14.30 12.22 -20.60
C ILE A 102 12.93 11.63 -20.92
N PHE A 103 12.61 10.50 -20.28
CA PHE A 103 11.30 9.85 -20.35
C PHE A 103 10.61 9.93 -18.99
N ILE A 104 9.35 10.39 -18.97
CA ILE A 104 8.55 10.55 -17.75
C ILE A 104 7.24 9.77 -17.92
N GLY A 105 7.01 8.79 -17.07
CA GLY A 105 5.74 8.07 -17.00
C GLY A 105 4.65 8.91 -16.34
N ARG A 106 3.42 8.79 -16.85
CA ARG A 106 2.24 9.53 -16.36
C ARG A 106 1.47 8.79 -15.25
N ASN A 107 1.81 7.54 -14.98
CA ASN A 107 1.21 6.70 -13.94
C ASN A 107 2.21 5.63 -13.47
N ASN A 108 1.87 4.85 -12.44
CA ASN A 108 2.82 3.90 -11.86
C ASN A 108 3.13 2.72 -12.80
N GLN A 109 2.16 2.27 -13.61
CA GLN A 109 2.40 1.19 -14.60
C GLN A 109 3.42 1.60 -15.66
N GLN A 110 3.41 2.86 -16.08
CA GLN A 110 4.38 3.40 -17.02
C GLN A 110 5.77 3.54 -16.40
N ASN A 111 5.84 3.95 -15.13
CA ASN A 111 7.10 4.03 -14.39
C ASN A 111 7.74 2.65 -14.16
N GLU A 112 6.96 1.59 -14.01
CA GLU A 112 7.48 0.23 -13.86
C GLU A 112 7.99 -0.36 -15.19
N TYR A 113 7.51 0.15 -16.33
CA TYR A 113 7.94 -0.30 -17.65
C TYR A 113 9.19 0.44 -18.17
N LEU A 114 9.36 1.71 -17.79
CA LEU A 114 10.54 2.53 -18.11
C LEU A 114 11.78 2.04 -17.34
#